data_AF-A0A0Q9RAT9-F1
#
_entry.id   AF-A0A0Q9RAT9-F1
#
_cell.length_a   1.000
_cell.length_b   1.000
_cell.length_c   1.000
_cell.angle_alpha   90.00
_cell.angle_beta   90.00
_cell.angle_gamma   90.00
#
_symmetry.space_group_name_H-M   'P 1'
#
loop_
_entity.id
_entity.type
_entity.pdbx_description
1 polymer ?
#
loop_
_entity_poly.entity_id
_entity_poly.type
_entity_poly.pdbx_seq_one_letter_code
_entity_poly.pdbx_strand_id
1 'polypeptide(L)'
;MTQDNTVIDKKNDIRLTSGDLTPLWTGYFGDSMANCVLKYFLNKVEDAEVKPIVEYALGLTEEHMEFKNSLFENEKFPIPIAFTDKDEVQRK
;
A
#
# COMPACT_ATOMS: atom_id res chain seq x y z
N MET A 1 47.46 6.86 -23.45
CA MET A 1 47.07 5.91 -22.38
C MET A 1 45.65 6.26 -21.98
N THR A 2 44.69 5.58 -22.58
CA THR A 2 43.26 5.68 -22.26
C THR A 2 43.04 5.07 -20.89
N GLN A 3 42.45 5.82 -19.95
CA GLN A 3 41.84 5.22 -18.77
C GLN A 3 40.34 5.14 -19.02
N ASP A 4 39.89 3.89 -19.06
CA ASP A 4 38.54 3.45 -19.34
C ASP A 4 37.50 3.99 -18.37
N ASN A 5 36.34 4.30 -18.94
CA ASN A 5 35.07 4.41 -18.26
C ASN A 5 34.72 3.11 -17.56
N THR A 6 34.40 3.19 -16.28
CA THR A 6 33.38 2.31 -15.69
C THR A 6 32.75 3.06 -14.52
N VAL A 7 31.73 3.87 -14.83
CA VAL A 7 30.76 4.31 -13.81
C VAL A 7 30.06 3.03 -13.37
N ILE A 8 30.55 2.46 -12.28
CA ILE A 8 29.94 1.33 -11.59
C ILE A 8 28.58 1.83 -11.12
N ASP A 9 27.54 1.45 -11.86
CA ASP A 9 26.15 1.63 -11.47
C ASP A 9 25.88 0.69 -10.27
N LYS A 10 26.39 1.09 -9.11
CA LYS A 10 26.08 0.45 -7.84
C LYS A 10 24.62 0.78 -7.57
N LYS A 11 23.72 -0.12 -7.98
CA LYS A 11 22.44 -0.29 -7.29
C LYS A 11 22.80 -0.54 -5.83
N ASN A 12 22.81 0.53 -5.04
CA ASN A 12 23.16 0.43 -3.63
C ASN A 12 22.08 -0.46 -3.00
N ASP A 13 22.47 -1.62 -2.47
CA ASP A 13 21.65 -2.45 -1.58
C ASP A 13 21.43 -1.69 -0.25
N ILE A 14 20.74 -0.55 -0.33
CA ILE A 14 20.33 0.23 0.82
C ILE A 14 19.11 -0.50 1.37
N ARG A 15 19.36 -1.29 2.42
CA ARG A 15 18.30 -1.87 3.24
C ARG A 15 17.47 -0.74 3.86
N LEU A 16 16.15 -0.92 3.88
CA LEU A 16 15.29 -0.05 4.67
C LEU A 16 15.64 -0.17 6.15
N THR A 17 15.82 0.97 6.81
CA THR A 17 16.05 0.99 8.26
C THR A 17 14.74 0.89 9.01
N SER A 18 14.79 0.63 10.33
CA SER A 18 13.58 0.68 11.16
C SER A 18 12.87 2.05 11.11
N GLY A 19 13.62 3.13 10.88
CA GLY A 19 13.08 4.49 10.69
C GLY A 19 12.25 4.63 9.41
N ASP A 20 12.57 3.85 8.38
CA ASP A 20 11.85 3.85 7.10
C ASP A 20 10.69 2.83 7.11
N LEU A 21 10.88 1.68 7.76
CA LEU A 21 9.86 0.63 7.89
C LEU A 21 8.67 1.06 8.76
N THR A 22 8.91 1.83 9.82
CA THR A 22 7.84 2.27 10.74
C THR A 22 6.73 3.06 10.03
N PRO A 23 7.03 4.15 9.29
CA PRO A 23 5.99 4.89 8.58
C PRO A 23 5.32 4.08 7.45
N LEU A 24 6.06 3.17 6.79
CA LEU A 24 5.48 2.25 5.79
C LEU A 24 4.43 1.33 6.41
N TRP A 25 4.76 0.76 7.59
CA TRP A 25 3.85 -0.08 8.35
C TRP A 25 2.61 0.69 8.78
N THR A 26 2.78 1.87 9.39
CA THR A 26 1.63 2.72 9.78
C THR A 26 0.77 3.11 8.58
N GLY A 27 1.40 3.46 7.46
CA GLY A 27 0.69 3.76 6.21
C GLY A 27 -0.07 2.55 5.65
N TYR A 28 0.45 1.33 5.81
CA TYR A 28 -0.26 0.11 5.42
C TYR A 28 -1.55 -0.10 6.21
N PHE A 29 -1.50 0.12 7.53
CA PHE A 29 -2.71 0.07 8.36
C PHE A 29 -3.73 1.13 7.98
N GLY A 30 -3.27 2.34 7.66
CA GLY A 30 -4.13 3.43 7.17
C GLY A 30 -4.85 3.07 5.88
N ASP A 31 -4.12 2.56 4.88
CA ASP A 31 -4.70 2.16 3.59
C ASP A 31 -5.67 1.00 3.76
N SER A 32 -5.33 0.00 4.58
CA SER A 32 -6.21 -1.14 4.84
C SER A 32 -7.52 -0.72 5.52
N MET A 33 -7.48 0.19 6.49
CA MET A 33 -8.69 0.75 7.09
C MET A 33 -9.51 1.56 6.06
N ALA A 34 -8.84 2.39 5.26
CA ALA A 34 -9.49 3.18 4.22
C ALA A 34 -10.15 2.28 3.17
N ASN A 35 -9.47 1.20 2.74
CA ASN A 35 -9.98 0.22 1.79
C ASN A 35 -11.31 -0.38 2.27
N CYS A 36 -11.35 -0.84 3.52
CA CYS A 36 -12.57 -1.36 4.17
C CYS A 36 -13.71 -0.33 4.17
N VAL A 37 -13.45 0.91 4.62
CA VAL A 37 -14.47 1.97 4.63
C VAL A 37 -14.95 2.32 3.22
N LEU A 38 -14.06 2.38 2.25
CA LEU A 38 -14.37 2.69 0.85
C LEU A 38 -15.19 1.58 0.20
N LYS A 39 -14.90 0.30 0.48
CA LYS A 39 -15.74 -0.84 0.06
C LYS A 39 -17.15 -0.72 0.63
N TYR A 40 -17.27 -0.41 1.93
CA TYR A 40 -18.58 -0.17 2.54
C TYR A 40 -19.33 0.98 1.86
N PHE A 41 -18.67 2.12 1.65
CA PHE A 41 -19.28 3.27 0.98
C PHE A 41 -19.66 2.99 -0.47
N LEU A 42 -18.85 2.23 -1.22
CA LEU A 42 -19.17 1.85 -2.58
C LEU A 42 -20.45 1.01 -2.67
N ASN A 43 -20.74 0.21 -1.64
CA ASN A 43 -22.00 -0.55 -1.53
C ASN A 43 -23.21 0.31 -1.12
N LYS A 44 -23.00 1.52 -0.59
CA LYS A 44 -24.06 2.40 -0.06
C LYS A 44 -24.26 3.68 -0.85
N VAL A 45 -23.32 4.07 -1.69
CA VAL A 45 -23.41 5.30 -2.49
C VAL A 45 -24.47 5.15 -3.57
N GLU A 46 -25.46 6.03 -3.55
CA GLU A 46 -26.53 6.11 -4.57
C GLU A 46 -26.22 7.17 -5.63
N ASP A 47 -25.37 8.14 -5.29
CA ASP A 47 -24.98 9.24 -6.16
C ASP A 47 -24.00 8.77 -7.24
N ALA A 48 -24.42 8.91 -8.49
CA ALA A 48 -23.67 8.47 -9.67
C ALA A 48 -22.42 9.32 -9.97
N GLU A 49 -22.34 10.56 -9.46
CA GLU A 49 -21.16 11.41 -9.60
C GLU A 49 -20.12 11.11 -8.52
N VAL A 50 -20.58 10.69 -7.33
CA VAL A 50 -19.69 10.32 -6.21
C VAL A 50 -19.11 8.92 -6.38
N LYS A 51 -19.88 7.97 -6.95
CA LYS A 51 -19.45 6.57 -7.09
C LYS A 51 -18.08 6.40 -7.77
N PRO A 52 -17.77 7.03 -8.93
CA PRO A 52 -16.47 6.90 -9.58
C PRO A 52 -15.31 7.42 -8.72
N ILE A 53 -15.56 8.42 -7.88
CA ILE A 53 -14.55 8.99 -6.97
C ILE A 53 -14.20 7.96 -5.88
N VAL A 54 -15.22 7.28 -5.34
CA VAL A 54 -15.04 6.22 -4.35
C VAL A 54 -14.32 5.01 -4.96
N GLU A 55 -14.69 4.61 -6.19
CA GLU A 55 -14.00 3.53 -6.92
C GLU A 55 -12.53 3.86 -7.17
N TYR A 56 -12.24 5.10 -7.58
CA TYR A 56 -10.87 5.56 -7.78
C TYR A 56 -10.06 5.56 -6.48
N ALA A 57 -10.63 6.09 -5.38
CA ALA A 57 -9.99 6.06 -4.08
C ALA A 57 -9.74 4.63 -3.58
N LEU A 58 -10.69 3.71 -3.81
CA LEU A 58 -10.53 2.30 -3.46
C LEU A 58 -9.35 1.68 -4.23
N GLY A 59 -9.28 1.89 -5.54
CA GLY A 59 -8.16 1.41 -6.35
C GLY A 59 -6.80 1.94 -5.89
N LEU A 60 -6.72 3.21 -5.48
CA LEU A 60 -5.49 3.78 -4.91
C LEU A 60 -5.05 3.04 -3.64
N THR A 61 -5.98 2.72 -2.74
CA THR A 61 -5.62 1.97 -1.51
C THR A 61 -5.10 0.57 -1.84
N GLU A 62 -5.68 -0.10 -2.85
CA GLU A 62 -5.24 -1.43 -3.30
C GLU A 62 -3.83 -1.37 -3.90
N GLU A 63 -3.59 -0.42 -4.81
CA GLU A 63 -2.27 -0.21 -5.43
C GLU A 63 -1.19 0.12 -4.38
N HIS A 64 -1.48 1.00 -3.42
CA HIS A 64 -0.55 1.33 -2.35
C HIS A 64 -0.22 0.12 -1.47
N MET A 65 -1.23 -0.71 -1.15
CA MET A 65 -1.03 -1.92 -0.35
C MET A 65 -0.21 -2.96 -1.12
N GLU A 66 -0.45 -3.15 -2.41
CA GLU A 66 0.35 -4.04 -3.28
C GLU A 66 1.81 -3.60 -3.36
N PHE A 67 2.05 -2.30 -3.54
CA PHE A 67 3.39 -1.73 -3.53
C PHE A 67 4.12 -1.98 -2.20
N LYS A 68 3.45 -1.72 -1.06
CA LYS A 68 4.01 -1.96 0.27
C LYS A 68 4.26 -3.44 0.56
N ASN A 69 3.36 -4.33 0.13
CA ASN A 69 3.56 -5.78 0.23
C ASN A 69 4.84 -6.19 -0.51
N SER A 70 4.99 -5.73 -1.76
CA SER A 70 6.18 -6.01 -2.57
C SER A 70 7.46 -5.51 -1.90
N LEU A 71 7.40 -4.33 -1.26
CA LEU A 71 8.51 -3.76 -0.52
C LEU A 71 8.87 -4.59 0.73
N PHE A 72 7.87 -5.01 1.50
CA PHE A 72 8.08 -5.87 2.67
C PHE A 72 8.65 -7.24 2.28
N GLU A 73 8.17 -7.85 1.20
CA GLU A 73 8.71 -9.11 0.67
C GLU A 73 10.18 -8.96 0.27
N ASN A 74 10.53 -7.89 -0.45
CA ASN A 74 11.91 -7.59 -0.86
C ASN A 74 12.86 -7.40 0.34
N GLU A 75 12.37 -6.76 1.41
CA GLU A 75 13.13 -6.60 2.67
C GLU A 75 13.08 -7.83 3.58
N LYS A 76 12.38 -8.91 3.18
CA LYS A 76 12.12 -10.10 4.01
C LYS A 76 11.45 -9.75 5.33
N PHE A 77 10.62 -8.73 5.32
CA PHE A 77 9.84 -8.24 6.44
C PHE A 77 8.43 -8.84 6.38
N PRO A 78 7.82 -9.23 7.52
CA PRO A 78 6.48 -9.79 7.51
C PRO A 78 5.45 -8.76 7.01
N ILE A 79 4.46 -9.23 6.26
CA ILE A 79 3.30 -8.40 5.91
C ILE A 79 2.40 -8.27 7.15
N PRO A 80 1.95 -7.05 7.52
CA PRO A 80 1.08 -6.88 8.66
C PRO A 80 -0.28 -7.56 8.48
N ILE A 81 -0.82 -8.12 9.56
CA ILE A 81 -2.25 -8.45 9.61
C ILE A 81 -3.00 -7.13 9.79
N ALA A 82 -3.66 -6.66 8.74
CA ALA A 82 -4.39 -5.41 8.72
C ALA A 82 -5.92 -5.65 8.71
N PHE A 83 -6.70 -4.58 8.60
CA PHE A 83 -8.16 -4.66 8.50
C PHE A 83 -8.56 -5.46 7.26
N THR A 84 -9.40 -6.45 7.47
CA THR A 84 -9.95 -7.30 6.42
C THR A 84 -11.44 -7.06 6.28
N ASP A 85 -12.00 -7.46 5.15
CA ASP A 85 -13.45 -7.42 4.91
C ASP A 85 -14.27 -8.21 5.96
N LYS A 86 -13.61 -9.07 6.76
CA LYS A 86 -14.22 -9.82 7.87
C LYS A 86 -14.37 -9.01 9.15
N ASP A 87 -13.64 -7.91 9.28
CA ASP A 87 -13.72 -6.98 10.42
C ASP A 87 -14.91 -6.01 10.24
N GLU A 88 -15.52 -5.98 9.06
CA GLU A 88 -16.79 -5.34 8.81
C GLU A 88 -17.92 -6.10 9.52
N VAL A 89 -18.44 -5.51 10.60
CA VAL A 89 -19.67 -6.00 11.26
C VAL A 89 -20.83 -5.79 10.29
N GLN A 90 -21.10 -6.80 9.44
CA GLN A 90 -22.26 -6.82 8.57
C GLN A 90 -23.53 -6.98 9.42
N ARG A 91 -24.10 -5.85 9.85
CA ARG A 91 -25.45 -5.83 10.42
C ARG A 91 -26.46 -5.91 9.27
N LYS A 92 -27.22 -7.01 9.26
CA LYS A 92 -28.40 -7.21 8.41
C LYS A 92 -29.44 -6.12 8.63
#